data_AF-A0A444JI95-F1
#
_entry.id   AF-A0A444JI95-F1
#
_cell.length_a   1.000
_cell.length_b   1.000
_cell.length_c   1.000
_cell.angle_alpha   90.00
_cell.angle_beta   90.00
_cell.angle_gamma   90.00
#
_symmetry.space_group_name_H-M   'P 1'
#
loop_
_entity.id
_entity.type
_entity.pdbx_description
1 polymer ?
#
loop_
_entity_poly.entity_id
_entity_poly.type
_entity_poly.pdbx_seq_one_letter_code
_entity_poly.pdbx_strand_id
1 'polypeptide(L)' 'IINYITGYYSQVRPHQYNGGLTPNESERRFWLTHKTVASFT' A
#
# COMPACT_ATOMS: atom_id res chain seq x y z
N ILE A 1 -5.52 -1.03 -19.37
CA ILE A 1 -5.17 -2.38 -18.86
C ILE A 1 -4.63 -2.30 -17.44
N ILE A 2 -3.56 -1.54 -17.15
CA ILE A 2 -2.98 -1.42 -15.80
C ILE A 2 -4.01 -0.92 -14.76
N ASN A 3 -4.70 0.19 -15.03
CA ASN A 3 -5.72 0.72 -14.12
C ASN A 3 -6.86 -0.27 -13.81
N TYR A 4 -7.22 -1.11 -14.79
CA TYR A 4 -8.24 -2.14 -14.63
C TYR A 4 -7.75 -3.26 -13.70
N ILE A 5 -6.53 -3.75 -13.93
CA ILE A 5 -5.92 -4.80 -13.10
C ILE A 5 -5.74 -4.29 -11.66
N THR A 6 -5.14 -3.12 -11.48
CA THR A 6 -4.89 -2.54 -10.15
C THR A 6 -6.20 -2.27 -9.41
N GLY A 7 -7.22 -1.72 -10.07
CA GLY A 7 -8.52 -1.46 -9.45
C GLY A 7 -9.25 -2.73 -9.01
N TYR A 8 -9.29 -3.76 -9.86
CA TYR A 8 -9.96 -5.04 -9.59
C TYR A 8 -9.34 -5.78 -8.40
N TYR A 9 -8.02 -5.96 -8.41
CA TYR A 9 -7.33 -6.69 -7.34
C TYR A 9 -7.29 -5.91 -6.02
N SER A 10 -7.39 -4.57 -6.06
CA SER A 10 -7.50 -3.73 -4.86
C SER A 10 -8.88 -3.74 -4.20
N GLN A 11 -9.90 -4.33 -4.82
CA GLN A 11 -11.23 -4.47 -4.20
C GLN A 11 -11.48 -5.90 -3.73
N VAL A 12 -11.01 -6.89 -4.51
CA VAL A 12 -11.33 -8.31 -4.29
C VAL A 12 -10.39 -8.98 -3.27
N ARG A 13 -9.14 -8.52 -3.12
CA ARG A 13 -8.22 -9.16 -2.17
C ARG A 13 -8.62 -8.84 -0.72
N PRO A 14 -8.73 -9.84 0.16
CA PRO A 14 -8.88 -9.59 1.59
C PRO A 14 -7.66 -8.82 2.12
N HIS A 15 -7.87 -7.56 2.48
CA HIS A 15 -6.84 -6.62 2.93
C HIS A 15 -6.36 -6.86 4.38
N GLN A 16 -6.42 -8.11 4.86
CA GLN A 16 -6.20 -8.43 6.27
C GLN A 16 -4.81 -7.95 6.75
N TYR A 17 -3.79 -8.05 5.90
CA TYR A 17 -2.43 -7.60 6.20
C TYR A 17 -2.28 -6.07 6.28
N ASN A 18 -3.11 -5.31 5.57
CA ASN A 18 -3.08 -3.83 5.55
C ASN A 18 -4.09 -3.21 6.54
N GLY A 19 -4.64 -3.98 7.47
CA GLY A 19 -5.66 -3.50 8.40
C GLY A 19 -6.96 -3.06 7.74
N GLY A 20 -7.34 -3.67 6.61
CA GLY A 20 -8.54 -3.31 5.86
C GLY A 20 -8.35 -2.18 4.84
N LEU A 21 -7.14 -1.64 4.69
CA LEU A 21 -6.84 -0.57 3.74
C LEU A 21 -6.51 -1.11 2.34
N THR A 22 -6.90 -0.35 1.32
CA THR A 22 -6.45 -0.63 -0.05
C THR A 22 -4.93 -0.44 -0.16
N PRO A 23 -4.27 -1.10 -1.14
CA PRO A 23 -2.83 -0.97 -1.34
C PRO A 23 -2.38 0.50 -1.50
N ASN A 24 -3.11 1.30 -2.30
CA ASN A 24 -2.78 2.70 -2.54
C ASN A 24 -2.85 3.55 -1.27
N GLU A 25 -3.87 3.34 -0.43
CA GLU A 25 -4.02 4.07 0.84
C GLU A 25 -2.93 3.66 1.84
N SER A 26 -2.56 2.37 1.83
CA SER A 26 -1.45 1.86 2.66
C SER A 26 -0.12 2.48 2.26
N GLU A 27 0.16 2.57 0.96
CA GLU A 27 1.36 3.20 0.41
C GLU A 27 1.39 4.72 0.69
N ARG A 28 0.27 5.41 0.51
CA ARG A 28 0.16 6.84 0.87
C ARG A 28 0.49 7.08 2.35
N ARG A 29 -0.06 6.26 3.25
CA ARG A 29 0.24 6.34 4.69
C ARG A 29 1.69 6.04 4.97
N PHE A 30 2.26 5.00 4.36
CA PHE A 30 3.67 4.69 4.46
C PHE A 30 4.52 5.92 4.13
N TRP A 31 4.31 6.56 2.97
CA TRP A 31 5.09 7.75 2.60
C TRP A 31 4.93 8.92 3.57
N LEU A 32 3.73 9.13 4.11
CA LEU A 32 3.48 10.19 5.10
C LEU A 32 4.14 9.92 6.45
N THR A 33 4.30 8.66 6.86
CA THR A 33 4.75 8.30 8.22
C THR A 33 6.10 7.61 8.29
N HIS A 34 6.72 7.26 7.16
CA HIS A 34 7.97 6.50 7.16
C HIS A 34 9.10 7.26 7.86
N LYS A 35 9.95 6.52 8.56
CA LYS A 35 11.18 7.03 9.17
C LYS A 35 12.36 6.28 8.56
N THR A 36 13.40 7.01 8.19
CA THR A 36 14.65 6.42 7.70
C THR A 36 15.38 5.79 8.87
N VAL A 37 15.40 4.45 8.91
CA VAL A 37 16.07 3.67 9.98
C VAL A 37 17.45 3.16 9.56
N ALA A 38 17.75 3.16 8.27
CA ALA A 38 19.04 2.75 7.73
C ALA A 38 19.93 3.99 7.51
N SER A 39 21.14 3.96 8.08
CA SER A 39 22.23 4.88 7.78
C SER A 39 23.37 4.09 7.17
N PHE A 40 23.81 4.47 5.98
CA PHE A 40 25.03 3.94 5.37
C PHE A 40 26.16 4.92 5.71
N THR A 41 26.85 4.64 6.81
CA THR A 41 28.10 5.31 7.21
C THR A 41 29.22 4.30 7.04
#